data_AF-A0A7S2MFB8-F1
#
_entry.id   AF-A0A7S2MFB8-F1
#
_cell.length_a   1.000
_cell.length_b   1.000
_cell.length_c   1.000
_cell.angle_alpha   90.00
_cell.angle_beta   90.00
_cell.angle_gamma   90.00
#
_symmetry.space_group_name_H-M   'P 1'
#
loop_
_entity.id
_entity.type
_entity.pdbx_description
1 polymer ?
#
loop_
_entity_poly.entity_id
_entity_poly.type
_entity_poly.pdbx_seq_one_letter_code
_entity_poly.pdbx_strand_id
1 'polypeptide(L)'
;MDENTKAIQVANEEVLRSEFGKFRQLELETVNRVQEQADQERAVLEAEIQRLSNKASEVQSELHLTRQASASERELLERNLELAKTESTKALLEVREASQEQEITWRSEMEEALASLQERIKAEQAAGHTKAVEELEKKHADEIEGCETQYAAVISKASSLESELVKVTTEVTTLSEKMNEGQENAEAEILAFKSESSRLKDALNGQIQAVGHLETSYHEEMRLRKKYYNTIETMKGKIRVFARCRPMDANELKRSCKPIVDYEDEYTIKVKVKSNTVKPFLFDAAFTPEATQEEVFEDCRRLVQS
;
A
#
# COMPACT_ATOMS: atom_id res chain seq x y z
N MET A 1 -68.08 55.51 -13.82
CA MET A 1 -67.24 54.30 -13.75
C MET A 1 -66.77 53.97 -15.16
N ASP A 2 -66.28 54.95 -15.90
CA ASP A 2 -64.94 55.59 -15.87
C ASP A 2 -63.95 54.72 -16.63
N GLU A 3 -63.81 55.02 -17.94
CA GLU A 3 -62.82 54.47 -18.86
C GLU A 3 -61.40 54.50 -18.28
N ASN A 4 -61.14 55.45 -17.38
CA ASN A 4 -59.88 55.61 -16.66
C ASN A 4 -59.55 54.41 -15.75
N THR A 5 -60.56 53.79 -15.12
CA THR A 5 -60.34 52.61 -14.26
C THR A 5 -60.02 51.36 -15.08
N LYS A 6 -60.65 51.20 -16.25
CA LYS A 6 -60.33 50.11 -17.19
C LYS A 6 -58.94 50.29 -17.80
N ALA A 7 -58.54 51.51 -18.14
CA ALA A 7 -57.21 51.80 -18.66
C ALA A 7 -56.09 51.46 -17.66
N ILE A 8 -56.28 51.80 -16.37
CA ILE A 8 -55.33 51.46 -15.29
C ILE A 8 -55.25 49.94 -15.09
N GLN A 9 -56.38 49.23 -15.19
CA GLN A 9 -56.41 47.77 -14.99
C GLN A 9 -55.72 47.03 -16.15
N VAL A 10 -55.93 47.47 -17.40
CA VAL A 10 -55.21 46.95 -18.57
C VAL A 10 -53.71 47.26 -18.49
N ALA A 11 -53.33 48.48 -18.09
CA ALA A 11 -51.93 48.84 -17.90
C ALA A 11 -51.24 47.99 -16.81
N ASN A 12 -51.93 47.71 -15.69
CA ASN A 12 -51.41 46.82 -14.65
C ASN A 12 -51.29 45.37 -15.11
N GLU A 13 -52.23 44.85 -15.90
CA GLU A 13 -52.13 43.51 -16.48
C GLU A 13 -50.98 43.41 -17.49
N GLU A 14 -50.72 44.45 -18.28
CA GLU A 14 -49.58 44.50 -19.20
C GLU A 14 -48.24 44.56 -18.44
N VAL A 15 -48.16 45.33 -17.36
CA VAL A 15 -46.97 45.37 -16.48
C VAL A 15 -46.73 44.00 -15.83
N LEU A 16 -47.76 43.37 -15.28
CA LEU A 16 -47.66 42.03 -14.70
C LEU A 16 -47.22 41.00 -15.76
N ARG A 17 -47.79 41.01 -16.96
CA ARG A 17 -47.36 40.12 -18.06
C ARG A 17 -45.90 40.36 -18.45
N SER A 18 -45.45 41.61 -18.45
CA SER A 18 -44.05 41.97 -18.73
C SER A 18 -43.11 41.45 -17.63
N GLU A 19 -43.48 41.61 -16.36
CA GLU A 19 -42.69 41.11 -15.23
C GLU A 19 -42.66 39.57 -15.15
N PHE A 20 -43.79 38.90 -15.37
CA PHE A 20 -43.83 37.44 -15.50
C PHE A 20 -43.01 36.94 -16.70
N GLY A 21 -43.01 37.68 -17.81
CA GLY A 21 -42.16 37.39 -18.96
C GLY A 21 -40.67 37.47 -18.62
N LYS A 22 -40.26 38.53 -17.91
CA LYS A 22 -38.87 38.69 -17.42
C LYS A 22 -38.48 37.61 -16.43
N PHE A 23 -39.36 37.25 -15.49
CA PHE A 23 -39.12 36.21 -14.51
C PHE A 23 -38.92 34.84 -15.18
N ARG A 24 -39.79 34.50 -16.13
CA ARG A 24 -39.66 33.26 -16.91
C ARG A 24 -38.39 33.24 -17.76
N GLN A 25 -37.96 34.38 -18.27
CA GLN A 25 -36.71 34.50 -19.02
C GLN A 25 -35.48 34.30 -18.11
N LEU A 26 -35.52 34.84 -16.89
CA LEU A 26 -34.48 34.65 -15.88
C LEU A 26 -34.42 33.20 -15.36
N GLU A 27 -35.57 32.54 -15.18
CA GLU A 27 -35.63 31.11 -14.86
C GLU A 27 -35.04 30.27 -15.99
N LEU A 28 -35.33 30.61 -17.25
CA LEU A 28 -34.76 29.90 -18.40
C LEU A 28 -33.25 30.09 -18.48
N GLU A 29 -32.75 31.30 -18.23
CA GLU A 29 -31.30 31.59 -18.17
C GLU A 29 -30.61 30.85 -17.04
N THR A 30 -31.21 30.77 -15.86
CA THR A 30 -30.63 30.03 -14.73
C THR A 30 -30.62 28.53 -14.97
N VAL A 31 -31.69 27.95 -15.54
CA VAL A 31 -31.72 26.54 -15.95
C VAL A 31 -30.66 26.25 -17.01
N ASN A 32 -30.53 27.10 -18.04
CA ASN A 32 -29.50 26.93 -19.06
C ASN A 32 -28.08 27.01 -18.48
N ARG A 33 -27.84 27.92 -17.53
CA ARG A 33 -26.53 28.06 -16.90
C ARG A 33 -26.17 26.84 -16.05
N VAL A 34 -27.13 26.28 -15.33
CA VAL A 34 -26.93 25.03 -14.55
C VAL A 34 -26.71 23.84 -15.49
N GLN A 35 -27.45 23.77 -16.60
CA GLN A 35 -27.27 22.75 -17.63
C GLN A 35 -25.86 22.82 -18.25
N GLU A 36 -25.39 24.00 -18.61
CA GLU A 36 -24.03 24.21 -19.15
C GLU A 36 -22.95 23.82 -18.14
N GLN A 37 -23.15 24.14 -16.85
CA GLN A 37 -22.22 23.72 -15.79
C GLN A 37 -22.18 22.20 -15.65
N ALA A 38 -23.34 21.54 -15.64
CA ALA A 38 -23.42 20.09 -15.57
C ALA A 38 -22.79 19.40 -16.79
N ASP A 39 -22.98 19.95 -17.99
CA ASP A 39 -22.39 19.43 -19.23
C ASP A 39 -20.86 19.63 -19.24
N GLN A 40 -20.36 20.74 -18.70
CA GLN A 40 -18.91 20.97 -18.51
C GLN A 40 -18.30 19.98 -17.51
N GLU A 41 -18.94 19.79 -16.35
CA GLU A 41 -18.48 18.82 -15.35
C GLU A 41 -18.49 17.40 -15.90
N ARG A 42 -19.53 17.03 -16.65
CA ARG A 42 -19.63 15.74 -17.31
C ARG A 42 -18.54 15.54 -18.35
N ALA A 43 -18.24 16.54 -19.17
CA ALA A 43 -17.16 16.47 -20.14
C ALA A 43 -15.78 16.28 -19.48
N VAL A 44 -15.52 16.94 -18.34
CA VAL A 44 -14.29 16.76 -17.57
C VAL A 44 -14.18 15.34 -17.01
N LEU A 45 -15.28 14.81 -16.45
CA LEU A 45 -15.31 13.44 -15.93
C LEU A 45 -15.13 12.40 -17.04
N GLU A 46 -15.77 12.57 -18.19
CA GLU A 46 -15.60 11.68 -19.34
C GLU A 46 -14.15 11.69 -19.86
N ALA A 47 -13.50 12.85 -19.90
CA ALA A 47 -12.08 12.96 -20.26
C ALA A 47 -11.17 12.23 -19.25
N GLU A 48 -11.43 12.34 -17.95
CA GLU A 48 -10.64 11.67 -16.93
C GLU A 48 -10.87 10.15 -16.92
N ILE A 49 -12.10 9.69 -17.16
CA ILE A 49 -12.40 8.26 -17.35
C ILE A 49 -11.61 7.71 -18.54
N GLN A 50 -11.60 8.43 -19.67
CA GLN A 50 -10.86 8.01 -20.86
C GLN A 50 -9.35 7.95 -20.59
N ARG A 51 -8.82 8.92 -19.86
CA ARG A 51 -7.41 8.95 -19.45
C ARG A 51 -7.05 7.77 -18.55
N LEU A 52 -7.88 7.47 -17.56
CA LEU A 52 -7.68 6.33 -16.67
C LEU A 52 -7.80 4.99 -17.41
N SER A 53 -8.72 4.88 -18.37
CA SER A 53 -8.86 3.71 -19.24
C SER A 53 -7.61 3.47 -20.08
N ASN A 54 -7.07 4.51 -20.72
CA ASN A 54 -5.82 4.41 -21.48
C ASN A 54 -4.66 3.97 -20.58
N LYS A 55 -4.52 4.58 -19.40
CA LYS A 55 -3.48 4.23 -18.44
C LYS A 55 -3.61 2.79 -17.92
N ALA A 56 -4.83 2.31 -17.72
CA ALA A 56 -5.07 0.91 -17.36
C ALA A 56 -4.65 -0.05 -18.48
N SER A 57 -4.90 0.31 -19.74
CA SER A 57 -4.47 -0.49 -20.90
C SER A 57 -2.94 -0.54 -21.05
N GLU A 58 -2.24 0.56 -20.79
CA GLU A 58 -0.77 0.63 -20.79
C GLU A 58 -0.19 -0.28 -19.70
N VAL A 59 -0.68 -0.19 -18.47
CA VAL A 59 -0.24 -1.03 -17.36
C VAL A 59 -0.52 -2.52 -17.62
N GLN A 60 -1.65 -2.85 -18.24
CA GLN A 60 -1.93 -4.24 -18.65
C GLN A 60 -0.94 -4.76 -19.69
N SER A 61 -0.57 -3.93 -20.68
CA SER A 61 0.42 -4.28 -21.69
C SER A 61 1.81 -4.49 -21.08
N GLU A 62 2.25 -3.59 -20.20
CA GLU A 62 3.52 -3.73 -19.48
C GLU A 62 3.55 -5.00 -18.63
N LEU A 63 2.50 -5.26 -17.86
CA LEU A 63 2.38 -6.47 -17.05
C LEU A 63 2.47 -7.75 -17.89
N HIS A 64 1.85 -7.76 -19.08
CA HIS A 64 1.92 -8.89 -20.00
C HIS A 64 3.35 -9.12 -20.50
N LEU A 65 4.06 -8.06 -20.89
CA LEU A 65 5.46 -8.15 -21.32
C LEU A 65 6.38 -8.63 -20.19
N THR A 66 6.21 -8.12 -18.96
CA THR A 66 7.00 -8.60 -17.80
C THR A 66 6.72 -10.06 -17.48
N ARG A 67 5.46 -10.51 -17.60
CA ARG A 67 5.10 -11.93 -17.42
C ARG A 67 5.76 -12.82 -18.47
N GLN A 68 5.78 -12.40 -19.74
CA GLN A 68 6.46 -13.16 -20.79
C GLN A 68 7.98 -13.21 -20.58
N ALA A 69 8.61 -12.09 -20.22
CA ALA A 69 10.04 -12.03 -19.97
C ALA A 69 10.44 -12.96 -18.81
N SER A 70 9.73 -12.89 -17.68
CA SER A 70 9.97 -13.75 -16.52
C SER A 70 9.69 -15.23 -16.78
N ALA A 71 8.72 -15.57 -17.64
CA ALA A 71 8.51 -16.94 -18.08
C ALA A 71 9.70 -17.46 -18.89
N SER A 72 10.20 -16.69 -19.87
CA SER A 72 11.36 -17.10 -20.67
C SER A 72 12.64 -17.22 -19.84
N GLU A 73 12.81 -16.35 -18.84
CA GLU A 73 13.96 -16.40 -17.93
C GLU A 73 13.93 -17.68 -17.08
N ARG A 74 12.75 -18.09 -16.60
CA ARG A 74 12.58 -19.36 -15.87
C ARG A 74 12.90 -20.57 -16.75
N GLU A 75 12.41 -20.62 -17.98
CA GLU A 75 12.72 -21.71 -18.93
C GLU A 75 14.22 -21.80 -19.21
N LEU A 76 14.90 -20.67 -19.39
CA LEU A 76 16.35 -20.63 -19.58
C LEU A 76 17.10 -21.14 -18.34
N LEU A 77 16.69 -20.72 -17.15
CA LEU A 77 17.31 -21.14 -15.89
C LEU A 77 17.16 -22.65 -15.67
N GLU A 78 15.96 -23.19 -15.95
CA GLU A 78 15.66 -24.61 -15.84
C GLU A 78 16.53 -25.43 -16.79
N ARG A 79 16.66 -24.98 -18.04
CA ARG A 79 17.52 -25.63 -19.04
C ARG A 79 19.01 -25.59 -18.66
N ASN A 80 19.49 -24.48 -18.11
CA ASN A 80 20.87 -24.36 -17.62
C ASN A 80 21.13 -25.27 -16.41
N LEU A 81 20.18 -25.37 -15.49
CA LEU A 81 20.27 -26.29 -14.35
C LEU A 81 20.36 -27.75 -14.82
N GLU A 82 19.56 -28.12 -15.82
CA GLU A 82 19.55 -29.47 -16.38
C GLU A 82 20.87 -29.81 -17.07
N LEU A 83 21.42 -28.88 -17.86
CA LEU A 83 22.75 -29.02 -18.46
C LEU A 83 23.83 -29.21 -17.39
N ALA A 84 23.86 -28.37 -16.35
CA ALA A 84 24.82 -28.50 -15.26
C ALA A 84 24.72 -29.85 -14.53
N LYS A 85 23.50 -30.38 -14.33
CA LYS A 85 23.30 -31.73 -13.78
C LYS A 85 23.87 -32.82 -14.70
N THR A 86 23.64 -32.71 -16.00
CA THR A 86 24.17 -33.69 -16.98
C THR A 86 25.70 -33.65 -17.07
N GLU A 87 26.30 -32.47 -17.02
CA GLU A 87 27.76 -32.32 -17.04
C GLU A 87 28.40 -32.87 -15.76
N SER A 88 27.81 -32.59 -14.59
CA SER A 88 28.28 -33.10 -13.31
C SER A 88 28.19 -34.64 -13.23
N THR A 89 27.08 -35.23 -13.67
CA THR A 89 26.93 -36.69 -13.71
C THR A 89 27.90 -37.35 -14.68
N LYS A 90 28.17 -36.73 -15.83
CA LYS A 90 29.18 -37.21 -16.78
C LYS A 90 30.59 -37.16 -16.18
N ALA A 91 30.97 -36.06 -15.54
CA ALA A 91 32.27 -35.93 -14.88
C ALA A 91 32.46 -36.99 -13.77
N LEU A 92 31.41 -37.28 -12.99
CA LEU A 92 31.44 -38.33 -11.97
C LEU A 92 31.65 -39.73 -12.57
N LEU A 93 31.04 -40.01 -13.73
CA LEU A 93 31.24 -41.28 -14.45
C LEU A 93 32.67 -41.41 -14.99
N GLU A 94 33.20 -40.35 -15.61
CA GLU A 94 34.58 -40.35 -16.14
C GLU A 94 35.63 -40.57 -15.04
N VAL A 95 35.46 -39.92 -13.87
CA VAL A 95 36.35 -40.14 -12.71
C VAL A 95 36.24 -41.58 -12.19
N ARG A 96 35.04 -42.15 -12.18
CA ARG A 96 34.81 -43.53 -11.73
C ARG A 96 35.43 -44.55 -12.67
N GLU A 97 35.29 -44.37 -13.98
CA GLU A 97 35.89 -45.24 -14.99
C GLU A 97 37.42 -45.19 -14.93
N ALA A 98 38.01 -43.99 -14.85
CA ALA A 98 39.46 -43.82 -14.70
C ALA A 98 40.01 -44.45 -13.41
N SER A 99 39.29 -44.32 -12.29
CA SER A 99 39.67 -44.97 -11.03
C SER A 99 39.60 -46.50 -11.12
N GLN A 100 38.62 -47.03 -11.84
CA GLN A 100 38.46 -48.48 -12.00
C GLN A 100 39.53 -49.06 -12.93
N GLU A 101 39.91 -48.35 -14.00
CA GLU A 101 41.03 -48.72 -14.87
C GLU A 101 42.36 -48.73 -14.11
N GLN A 102 42.63 -47.69 -13.30
CA GLN A 102 43.82 -47.66 -12.43
C GLN A 102 43.86 -48.83 -11.44
N GLU A 103 42.73 -49.22 -10.88
CA GLU A 103 42.65 -50.36 -9.95
C GLU A 103 42.96 -51.68 -10.68
N ILE A 104 42.49 -51.85 -11.91
CA ILE A 104 42.78 -53.03 -12.74
C ILE A 104 44.27 -53.08 -13.10
N THR A 105 44.87 -51.95 -13.50
CA THR A 105 46.30 -51.91 -13.84
C THR A 105 47.16 -52.20 -12.61
N TRP A 106 46.85 -51.59 -11.46
CA TRP A 106 47.59 -51.86 -10.22
C TRP A 106 47.42 -53.31 -9.74
N ARG A 107 46.23 -53.91 -9.90
CA ARG A 107 46.05 -55.34 -9.60
C ARG A 107 46.91 -56.23 -10.48
N SER A 108 46.96 -55.96 -11.78
CA SER A 108 47.78 -56.73 -12.73
C SER A 108 49.27 -56.59 -12.45
N GLU A 109 49.75 -55.37 -12.21
CA GLU A 109 51.15 -55.10 -11.84
C GLU A 109 51.51 -55.77 -10.52
N MET A 110 50.60 -55.76 -9.55
CA MET A 110 50.82 -56.41 -8.25
C MET A 110 50.83 -57.94 -8.37
N GLU A 111 50.00 -58.54 -9.23
CA GLU A 111 50.01 -59.98 -9.52
C GLU A 111 51.31 -60.41 -10.24
N GLU A 112 51.81 -59.63 -11.20
CA GLU A 112 53.11 -59.86 -11.84
C GLU A 112 54.28 -59.69 -10.87
N ALA A 113 54.23 -58.69 -9.98
CA ALA A 113 55.22 -58.50 -8.92
C ALA A 113 55.24 -59.69 -7.95
N LEU A 114 54.07 -60.22 -7.56
CA LEU A 114 53.94 -61.42 -6.74
C LEU A 114 54.49 -62.66 -7.44
N ALA A 115 54.19 -62.85 -8.72
CA ALA A 115 54.68 -63.98 -9.50
C ALA A 115 56.21 -63.94 -9.67
N SER A 116 56.77 -62.77 -9.97
CA SER A 116 58.22 -62.59 -10.12
C SER A 116 58.99 -62.71 -8.80
N LEU A 117 58.41 -62.26 -7.68
CA LEU A 117 58.95 -62.49 -6.34
C LEU A 117 58.90 -63.98 -5.98
N GLN A 118 57.83 -64.69 -6.31
CA GLN A 118 57.74 -66.14 -6.09
C GLN A 118 58.77 -66.93 -6.92
N GLU A 119 59.06 -66.50 -8.17
CA GLU A 119 60.14 -67.08 -8.97
C GLU A 119 61.52 -66.76 -8.40
N ARG A 120 61.77 -65.52 -7.96
CA ARG A 120 63.03 -65.14 -7.32
C ARG A 120 63.26 -65.91 -6.02
N ILE A 121 62.24 -66.07 -5.18
CA ILE A 121 62.34 -66.89 -3.96
C ILE A 121 62.71 -68.34 -4.30
N LYS A 122 62.12 -68.93 -5.35
CA LYS A 122 62.48 -70.29 -5.80
C LYS A 122 63.91 -70.36 -6.35
N ALA A 123 64.38 -69.33 -7.05
CA ALA A 123 65.73 -69.25 -7.60
C ALA A 123 66.80 -69.01 -6.51
N GLU A 124 66.51 -68.14 -5.53
CA GLU A 124 67.38 -67.84 -4.40
C GLU A 124 67.50 -69.03 -3.43
N GLN A 125 66.39 -69.76 -3.20
CA GLN A 125 66.37 -71.04 -2.47
C GLN A 125 67.22 -72.12 -3.16
N ALA A 126 67.47 -72.01 -4.47
CA ALA A 126 68.35 -72.90 -5.23
C ALA A 126 69.83 -72.44 -5.26
N ALA A 127 70.14 -71.19 -4.89
CA ALA A 127 71.46 -70.58 -5.11
C ALA A 127 72.34 -70.40 -3.86
N GLY A 128 71.87 -70.73 -2.65
CA GLY A 128 72.76 -70.89 -1.48
C GLY A 128 73.56 -69.63 -1.07
N HIS A 129 72.92 -68.46 -1.04
CA HIS A 129 73.50 -67.23 -0.48
C HIS A 129 72.64 -66.67 0.66
N THR A 130 72.79 -67.23 1.85
CA THR A 130 71.97 -66.92 3.04
C THR A 130 72.22 -65.54 3.65
N LYS A 131 73.38 -64.89 3.44
CA LYS A 131 73.71 -63.63 4.14
C LYS A 131 73.24 -62.34 3.47
N ALA A 132 73.18 -62.29 2.13
CA ALA A 132 72.68 -61.11 1.41
C ALA A 132 71.15 -61.00 1.48
N VAL A 133 70.47 -62.14 1.60
CA VAL A 133 69.03 -62.25 1.80
C VAL A 133 68.65 -61.74 3.19
N GLU A 134 69.37 -62.15 4.25
CA GLU A 134 69.11 -61.68 5.62
C GLU A 134 69.27 -60.16 5.79
N GLU A 135 70.25 -59.52 5.11
CA GLU A 135 70.41 -58.06 5.16
C GLU A 135 69.32 -57.30 4.41
N LEU A 136 68.83 -57.82 3.28
CA LEU A 136 67.72 -57.24 2.52
C LEU A 136 66.39 -57.43 3.25
N GLU A 137 66.15 -58.59 3.84
CA GLU A 137 64.98 -58.87 4.66
C GLU A 137 64.90 -57.92 5.86
N LYS A 138 66.04 -57.63 6.51
CA LYS A 138 66.08 -56.68 7.63
C LYS A 138 65.78 -55.25 7.18
N LYS A 139 66.36 -54.79 6.06
CA LYS A 139 66.08 -53.45 5.53
C LYS A 139 64.61 -53.29 5.13
N HIS A 140 64.04 -54.30 4.47
CA HIS A 140 62.62 -54.28 4.12
C HIS A 140 61.72 -54.36 5.35
N ALA A 141 62.11 -55.10 6.40
CA ALA A 141 61.38 -55.11 7.66
C ALA A 141 61.36 -53.72 8.34
N ASP A 142 62.51 -53.03 8.40
CA ASP A 142 62.61 -51.67 8.96
C ASP A 142 61.81 -50.65 8.12
N GLU A 143 61.81 -50.78 6.79
CA GLU A 143 61.00 -49.95 5.88
C GLU A 143 59.49 -50.22 6.03
N ILE A 144 59.10 -51.49 6.19
CA ILE A 144 57.71 -51.90 6.42
C ILE A 144 57.24 -51.34 7.78
N GLU A 145 58.02 -51.46 8.85
CA GLU A 145 57.68 -50.90 10.16
C GLU A 145 57.54 -49.36 10.12
N GLY A 146 58.41 -48.69 9.36
CA GLY A 146 58.30 -47.26 9.08
C GLY A 146 57.03 -46.87 8.31
N CYS A 147 56.64 -47.67 7.32
CA CYS A 147 55.40 -47.47 6.57
C CYS A 147 54.15 -47.78 7.41
N GLU A 148 54.17 -48.83 8.23
CA GLU A 148 53.05 -49.21 9.11
C GLU A 148 52.77 -48.14 10.16
N THR A 149 53.82 -47.58 10.77
CA THR A 149 53.68 -46.48 11.74
C THR A 149 53.13 -45.20 11.09
N GLN A 150 53.55 -44.87 9.88
CA GLN A 150 53.00 -43.74 9.12
C GLN A 150 51.53 -43.99 8.70
N TYR A 151 51.20 -45.20 8.26
CA TYR A 151 49.84 -45.57 7.89
C TYR A 151 48.88 -45.49 9.09
N ALA A 152 49.30 -45.98 10.26
CA ALA A 152 48.55 -45.86 11.51
C ALA A 152 48.31 -44.39 11.91
N ALA A 153 49.31 -43.51 11.74
CA ALA A 153 49.18 -42.09 12.01
C ALA A 153 48.14 -41.42 11.08
N VAL A 154 48.15 -41.74 9.78
CA VAL A 154 47.18 -41.23 8.80
C VAL A 154 45.77 -41.70 9.13
N ILE A 155 45.59 -42.98 9.48
CA ILE A 155 44.27 -43.52 9.90
C ILE A 155 43.75 -42.77 11.13
N SER A 156 44.60 -42.54 12.14
CA SER A 156 44.18 -41.83 13.35
C SER A 156 43.73 -40.38 13.06
N LYS A 157 44.38 -39.73 12.09
CA LYS A 157 44.04 -38.37 11.68
C LYS A 157 42.78 -38.34 10.82
N ALA A 158 42.60 -39.31 9.93
CA ALA A 158 41.38 -39.47 9.15
C ALA A 158 40.16 -39.68 10.07
N SER A 159 40.25 -40.56 11.07
CA SER A 159 39.14 -40.78 12.01
C SER A 159 38.82 -39.55 12.85
N SER A 160 39.83 -38.76 13.22
CA SER A 160 39.64 -37.48 13.92
C SER A 160 38.88 -36.48 13.05
N LEU A 161 39.29 -36.32 11.79
CA LEU A 161 38.63 -35.41 10.84
C LEU A 161 37.22 -35.87 10.50
N GLU A 162 36.97 -37.18 10.37
CA GLU A 162 35.63 -37.73 10.19
C GLU A 162 34.72 -37.40 11.38
N SER A 163 35.22 -37.51 12.61
CA SER A 163 34.47 -37.14 13.81
C SER A 163 34.12 -35.65 13.84
N GLU A 164 35.05 -34.78 13.46
CA GLU A 164 34.82 -33.33 13.35
C GLU A 164 33.82 -33.01 12.24
N LEU A 165 33.93 -33.67 11.07
CA LEU A 165 33.00 -33.49 9.96
C LEU A 165 31.57 -33.86 10.36
N VAL A 166 31.39 -34.98 11.08
CA VAL A 166 30.07 -35.39 11.58
C VAL A 166 29.51 -34.34 12.53
N LYS A 167 30.31 -33.81 13.47
CA LYS A 167 29.86 -32.76 14.40
C LYS A 167 29.40 -31.52 13.66
N VAL A 168 30.22 -31.00 12.74
CA VAL A 168 29.88 -29.81 11.95
C VAL A 168 28.63 -30.06 11.10
N THR A 169 28.48 -31.25 10.51
CA THR A 169 27.30 -31.61 9.71
C THR A 169 26.02 -31.65 10.58
N THR A 170 26.10 -32.18 11.80
CA THR A 170 24.97 -32.17 12.75
C THR A 170 24.61 -30.76 13.23
N GLU A 171 25.61 -29.89 13.43
CA GLU A 171 25.36 -28.50 13.80
C GLU A 171 24.70 -27.72 12.66
N VAL A 172 25.17 -27.89 11.42
CA VAL A 172 24.59 -27.23 10.24
C VAL A 172 23.15 -27.67 10.00
N THR A 173 22.86 -28.97 10.11
CA THR A 173 21.49 -29.49 9.93
C THR A 173 20.54 -28.96 10.99
N THR A 174 20.92 -29.01 12.27
CA THR A 174 20.07 -28.50 13.37
C THR A 174 19.88 -26.98 13.32
N LEU A 175 20.89 -26.21 12.90
CA LEU A 175 20.75 -24.77 12.69
C LEU A 175 19.84 -24.46 11.50
N SER A 176 19.95 -25.22 10.41
CA SER A 176 19.08 -25.06 9.24
C SER A 176 17.61 -25.35 9.58
N GLU A 177 17.34 -26.36 10.40
CA GLU A 177 15.98 -26.68 10.88
C GLU A 177 15.40 -25.53 11.72
N LYS A 178 16.15 -25.03 12.70
CA LYS A 178 15.73 -23.89 13.54
C LYS A 178 15.49 -22.61 12.72
N MET A 179 16.30 -22.38 11.69
CA MET A 179 16.13 -21.24 10.80
C MET A 179 14.83 -21.34 10.00
N ASN A 180 14.52 -22.53 9.47
CA ASN A 180 13.26 -22.77 8.76
C ASN A 180 12.04 -22.63 9.69
N GLU A 181 12.08 -23.21 10.88
CA GLU A 181 11.00 -23.06 11.88
C GLU A 181 10.80 -21.58 12.26
N GLY A 182 11.89 -20.83 12.46
CA GLY A 182 11.85 -19.40 12.72
C GLY A 182 11.23 -18.61 11.56
N GLN A 183 11.55 -18.98 10.32
CA GLN A 183 11.00 -18.35 9.13
C GLN A 183 9.49 -18.63 8.99
N GLU A 184 9.06 -19.88 9.14
CA GLU A 184 7.63 -20.24 9.08
C GLU A 184 6.80 -19.53 10.15
N ASN A 185 7.32 -19.44 11.37
CA ASN A 185 6.66 -18.70 12.46
C ASN A 185 6.56 -17.20 12.14
N ALA A 186 7.63 -16.57 11.63
CA ALA A 186 7.61 -15.17 11.24
C ALA A 186 6.61 -14.91 10.09
N GLU A 187 6.55 -15.81 9.11
CA GLU A 187 5.60 -15.71 8.00
C GLU A 187 4.14 -15.84 8.49
N ALA A 188 3.87 -16.74 9.43
CA ALA A 188 2.56 -16.90 10.04
C ALA A 188 2.12 -15.65 10.83
N GLU A 189 3.02 -15.06 11.63
CA GLU A 189 2.74 -13.81 12.36
C GLU A 189 2.48 -12.63 11.41
N ILE A 190 3.29 -12.50 10.34
CA ILE A 190 3.08 -11.45 9.33
C ILE A 190 1.73 -11.62 8.64
N LEU A 191 1.32 -12.85 8.33
CA LEU A 191 0.02 -13.11 7.71
C LEU A 191 -1.14 -12.77 8.66
N ALA A 192 -1.05 -13.18 9.93
CA ALA A 192 -2.02 -12.86 10.95
C ALA A 192 -2.15 -11.33 11.14
N PHE A 193 -1.02 -10.63 11.27
CA PHE A 193 -0.98 -9.18 11.42
C PHE A 193 -1.59 -8.45 10.21
N LYS A 194 -1.29 -8.90 8.99
CA LYS A 194 -1.89 -8.34 7.76
C LYS A 194 -3.40 -8.51 7.74
N SER A 195 -3.91 -9.69 8.13
CA SER A 195 -5.35 -9.95 8.16
C SER A 195 -6.07 -9.06 9.17
N GLU A 196 -5.50 -8.88 10.36
CA GLU A 196 -6.07 -8.02 11.40
C GLU A 196 -6.02 -6.55 10.99
N SER A 197 -4.91 -6.11 10.38
CA SER A 197 -4.78 -4.75 9.84
C SER A 197 -5.83 -4.47 8.76
N SER A 198 -6.13 -5.42 7.87
CA SER A 198 -7.21 -5.27 6.88
C SER A 198 -8.56 -5.12 7.56
N ARG A 199 -8.87 -5.99 8.52
CA ARG A 199 -10.14 -5.94 9.27
C ARG A 199 -10.35 -4.61 9.99
N LEU A 200 -9.30 -4.09 10.65
CA LEU A 200 -9.30 -2.79 11.32
C LEU A 200 -9.54 -1.64 10.34
N LYS A 201 -8.93 -1.69 9.15
CA LYS A 201 -9.15 -0.68 8.10
C LYS A 201 -10.60 -0.68 7.61
N ASP A 202 -11.17 -1.87 7.39
CA ASP A 202 -12.55 -2.00 6.92
C ASP A 202 -13.54 -1.50 7.98
N ALA A 203 -13.31 -1.82 9.26
CA ALA A 203 -14.10 -1.32 10.37
C ALA A 203 -14.02 0.21 10.49
N LEU A 204 -12.82 0.79 10.37
CA LEU A 204 -12.61 2.23 10.40
C LEU A 204 -13.35 2.93 9.25
N ASN A 205 -13.26 2.40 8.03
CA ASN A 205 -13.97 2.93 6.87
C ASN A 205 -15.50 2.89 7.07
N GLY A 206 -16.03 1.78 7.62
CA GLY A 206 -17.44 1.68 7.96
C GLY A 206 -17.87 2.73 8.98
N GLN A 207 -17.04 2.99 9.98
CA GLN A 207 -17.33 3.99 11.01
C GLN A 207 -17.28 5.43 10.47
N ILE A 208 -16.34 5.74 9.58
CA ILE A 208 -16.27 7.04 8.88
C ILE A 208 -17.56 7.28 8.08
N GLN A 209 -18.03 6.27 7.33
CA GLN A 209 -19.27 6.38 6.56
C GLN A 209 -20.50 6.60 7.48
N ALA A 210 -20.57 5.86 8.59
CA ALA A 210 -21.65 6.00 9.56
C ALA A 210 -21.69 7.40 10.17
N VAL A 211 -20.53 7.95 10.54
CA VAL A 211 -20.41 9.32 11.07
C VAL A 211 -20.84 10.35 10.02
N GLY A 212 -20.36 10.25 8.77
CA GLY A 212 -20.76 11.17 7.70
C GLY A 212 -22.26 11.14 7.41
N HIS A 213 -22.88 9.96 7.48
CA HIS A 213 -24.34 9.83 7.35
C HIS A 213 -25.09 10.48 8.53
N LEU A 214 -24.61 10.30 9.76
CA LEU A 214 -25.15 10.92 10.96
C LEU A 214 -25.05 12.45 10.91
N GLU A 215 -23.91 12.99 10.49
CA GLU A 215 -23.71 14.44 10.32
C GLU A 215 -24.69 15.02 9.30
N THR A 216 -24.84 14.37 8.15
CA THR A 216 -25.78 14.78 7.11
C THR A 216 -27.22 14.79 7.62
N SER A 217 -27.61 13.71 8.32
CA SER A 217 -28.95 13.60 8.90
C SER A 217 -29.20 14.66 9.98
N TYR A 218 -28.20 14.92 10.82
CA TYR A 218 -28.27 15.94 11.86
C TYR A 218 -28.44 17.35 11.29
N HIS A 219 -27.68 17.70 10.24
CA HIS A 219 -27.82 18.99 9.58
C HIS A 219 -29.19 19.18 8.94
N GLU A 220 -29.73 18.14 8.30
CA GLU A 220 -31.07 18.19 7.73
C GLU A 220 -32.14 18.37 8.81
N GLU A 221 -32.03 17.65 9.92
CA GLU A 221 -32.96 17.81 11.04
C GLU A 221 -32.88 19.19 11.69
N MET A 222 -31.67 19.75 11.85
CA MET A 222 -31.47 21.13 12.30
C MET A 222 -32.13 22.15 11.37
N ARG A 223 -31.98 21.97 10.05
CA ARG A 223 -32.60 22.83 9.04
C ARG A 223 -34.13 22.76 9.12
N LEU A 224 -34.69 21.55 9.22
CA LEU A 224 -36.14 21.34 9.38
C LEU A 224 -36.64 21.94 10.69
N ARG A 225 -35.91 21.78 11.79
CA ARG A 225 -36.24 22.37 13.09
C ARG A 225 -36.30 23.89 13.01
N LYS A 226 -35.30 24.55 12.42
CA LYS A 226 -35.29 26.01 12.19
C LYS A 226 -36.49 26.43 11.32
N LYS A 227 -36.77 25.68 10.24
CA LYS A 227 -37.92 25.93 9.35
C LYS A 227 -39.26 25.86 10.09
N TYR A 228 -39.50 24.82 10.89
CA TYR A 228 -40.75 24.65 11.61
C TYR A 228 -40.90 25.63 12.77
N TYR A 229 -39.83 25.89 13.52
CA TYR A 229 -39.83 26.91 14.58
C TYR A 229 -40.24 28.28 14.02
N ASN A 230 -39.60 28.72 12.93
CA ASN A 230 -39.93 29.99 12.27
C ASN A 230 -41.37 30.02 11.73
N THR A 231 -41.87 28.89 11.20
CA THR A 231 -43.26 28.77 10.74
C THR A 231 -44.24 28.98 11.90
N ILE A 232 -44.00 28.34 13.05
CA ILE A 232 -44.87 28.45 14.23
C ILE A 232 -44.86 29.88 14.78
N GLU A 233 -43.69 30.51 14.91
CA GLU A 233 -43.59 31.87 15.44
C GLU A 233 -44.28 32.89 14.54
N THR A 234 -44.22 32.69 13.21
CA THR A 234 -44.96 33.51 12.23
C THR A 234 -46.46 33.32 12.39
N MET A 235 -46.94 32.06 12.54
CA MET A 235 -48.38 31.77 12.75
C MET A 235 -48.92 32.37 14.05
N LYS A 236 -48.08 32.52 15.08
CA LYS A 236 -48.45 33.19 16.34
C LYS A 236 -48.52 34.71 16.23
N GLY A 237 -48.10 35.30 15.10
CA GLY A 237 -48.09 36.75 14.90
C GLY A 237 -47.00 37.48 15.70
N LYS A 238 -45.91 36.80 16.05
CA LYS A 238 -44.79 37.42 16.78
C LYS A 238 -44.05 38.42 15.90
N ILE A 239 -43.76 39.61 16.43
CA ILE A 239 -42.88 40.59 15.78
C ILE A 239 -41.44 40.03 15.83
N ARG A 240 -40.82 39.87 14.66
CA ARG A 240 -39.42 39.44 14.53
C ARG A 240 -38.52 40.67 14.42
N VAL A 241 -37.42 40.67 15.17
CA VAL A 241 -36.38 41.72 15.08
C VAL A 241 -35.08 41.07 14.64
N PHE A 242 -34.60 41.47 13.47
CA PHE A 242 -33.29 41.06 12.97
C PHE A 242 -32.29 42.18 13.14
N ALA A 243 -31.07 41.81 13.50
CA ALA A 243 -29.93 42.71 13.43
C ALA A 243 -29.00 42.24 12.32
N ARG A 244 -28.58 43.17 11.46
CA ARG A 244 -27.54 42.91 10.46
C ARG A 244 -26.46 43.96 10.58
N CYS A 245 -25.23 43.50 10.76
CA CYS A 245 -24.08 44.36 10.72
C CYS A 245 -23.50 44.37 9.31
N ARG A 246 -23.35 45.55 8.72
CA ARG A 246 -22.74 45.69 7.41
C ARG A 246 -21.21 45.48 7.47
N PRO A 247 -20.59 44.98 6.41
CA PRO A 247 -19.15 45.15 6.18
C PRO A 247 -18.71 46.59 6.32
N MET A 248 -17.48 46.78 6.79
CA MET A 248 -16.84 48.09 6.78
C MET A 248 -16.51 48.51 5.34
N ASP A 249 -16.75 49.78 5.05
CA ASP A 249 -16.46 50.34 3.75
C ASP A 249 -14.96 50.69 3.62
N ALA A 250 -14.45 50.74 2.39
CA ALA A 250 -13.03 50.97 2.10
C ALA A 250 -12.51 52.29 2.70
N ASN A 251 -13.36 53.33 2.78
CA ASN A 251 -12.99 54.60 3.41
C ASN A 251 -12.87 54.49 4.95
N GLU A 252 -13.62 53.59 5.58
CA GLU A 252 -13.58 53.36 7.03
C GLU A 252 -12.35 52.55 7.43
N LEU A 253 -11.96 51.57 6.60
CA LEU A 253 -10.69 50.87 6.77
C LEU A 253 -9.50 51.83 6.63
N LYS A 254 -9.53 52.73 5.63
CA LYS A 254 -8.48 53.76 5.44
C LYS A 254 -8.34 54.72 6.62
N ARG A 255 -9.41 54.91 7.39
CA ARG A 255 -9.44 55.75 8.60
C ARG A 255 -9.18 54.94 9.89
N SER A 256 -8.82 53.67 9.77
CA SER A 256 -8.55 52.76 10.90
C SER A 256 -9.71 52.66 11.89
N CYS A 257 -10.95 52.74 11.41
CA CYS A 257 -12.14 52.50 12.23
C CYS A 257 -12.17 51.04 12.70
N LYS A 258 -12.57 50.79 13.95
CA LYS A 258 -12.63 49.43 14.53
C LYS A 258 -14.08 49.01 14.78
N PRO A 259 -14.42 47.73 14.57
CA PRO A 259 -15.75 47.24 14.89
C PRO A 259 -15.93 47.30 16.41
N ILE A 260 -17.09 47.81 16.83
CA ILE A 260 -17.47 47.88 18.25
C ILE A 260 -18.42 46.75 18.64
N VAL A 261 -18.66 45.83 17.71
CA VAL A 261 -19.67 44.79 17.78
C VAL A 261 -18.97 43.43 17.73
N ASP A 262 -19.25 42.59 18.73
CA ASP A 262 -18.86 41.18 18.76
C ASP A 262 -20.12 40.30 18.66
N TYR A 263 -20.01 39.12 18.06
CA TYR A 263 -21.10 38.16 17.91
C TYR A 263 -20.83 36.97 18.83
N GLU A 264 -21.76 36.67 19.74
CA GLU A 264 -21.64 35.53 20.65
C GLU A 264 -22.26 34.26 20.04
N ASP A 265 -23.41 34.42 19.38
CA ASP A 265 -24.13 33.35 18.67
C ASP A 265 -25.03 33.94 17.57
N GLU A 266 -25.84 33.10 16.91
CA GLU A 266 -26.78 33.50 15.84
C GLU A 266 -27.90 34.48 16.29
N TYR A 267 -28.00 34.79 17.59
CA TYR A 267 -29.10 35.58 18.16
C TYR A 267 -28.60 36.78 18.99
N THR A 268 -27.33 36.81 19.36
CA THR A 268 -26.80 37.72 20.38
C THR A 268 -25.65 38.58 19.86
N ILE A 269 -25.85 39.88 19.92
CA ILE A 269 -24.85 40.90 19.55
C ILE A 269 -24.37 41.65 20.78
N LYS A 270 -23.06 41.71 20.98
CA LYS A 270 -22.42 42.46 22.06
C LYS A 270 -21.82 43.76 21.55
N VAL A 271 -22.34 44.90 22.04
CA VAL A 271 -21.82 46.22 21.68
C VAL A 271 -20.92 46.76 22.79
N LYS A 272 -19.66 47.06 22.44
CA LYS A 272 -18.69 47.73 23.31
C LYS A 272 -18.96 49.25 23.31
N VAL A 273 -19.47 49.76 24.41
CA VAL A 273 -19.68 51.20 24.62
C VAL A 273 -18.41 51.82 25.23
N LYS A 274 -18.18 53.13 25.01
CA LYS A 274 -17.05 53.91 25.56
C LYS A 274 -17.12 53.99 27.11
N SER A 275 -16.84 52.88 27.80
CA SER A 275 -16.47 52.78 29.23
C SER A 275 -16.25 51.31 29.64
N ASN A 276 -15.59 50.50 28.78
CA ASN A 276 -15.36 49.05 28.97
C ASN A 276 -16.62 48.22 29.30
N THR A 277 -17.81 48.77 29.02
CA THR A 277 -19.09 48.13 29.30
C THR A 277 -19.57 47.46 28.03
N VAL A 278 -19.77 46.15 28.08
CA VAL A 278 -20.29 45.34 26.98
C VAL A 278 -21.77 45.13 27.21
N LYS A 279 -22.61 45.59 26.28
CA LYS A 279 -24.07 45.39 26.34
C LYS A 279 -24.48 44.31 25.34
N PRO A 280 -25.02 43.16 25.80
CA PRO A 280 -25.61 42.18 24.91
C PRO A 280 -27.03 42.63 24.49
N PHE A 281 -27.34 42.42 23.23
CA PHE A 281 -28.67 42.61 22.64
C PHE A 281 -29.09 41.31 21.98
N LEU A 282 -30.30 40.87 22.29
CA LEU A 282 -30.87 39.62 21.79
C LEU A 282 -31.86 39.91 20.66
N PHE A 283 -31.76 39.15 19.59
CA PHE A 283 -32.54 39.29 18.36
C PHE A 283 -33.09 37.93 17.92
N ASP A 284 -34.07 37.92 17.01
CA ASP A 284 -34.55 36.67 16.41
C ASP A 284 -33.55 36.11 15.37
N ALA A 285 -32.65 36.94 14.85
CA ALA A 285 -31.45 36.56 14.10
C ALA A 285 -30.44 37.73 14.10
N ALA A 286 -29.17 37.41 14.25
CA ALA A 286 -28.03 38.32 14.20
C ALA A 286 -27.09 37.95 13.05
N PHE A 287 -27.09 38.76 12.00
CA PHE A 287 -26.28 38.56 10.80
C PHE A 287 -24.95 39.31 10.91
N THR A 288 -23.86 38.58 10.73
CA THR A 288 -22.49 39.12 10.73
C THR A 288 -22.20 39.85 9.40
N PRO A 289 -21.08 40.58 9.30
CA PRO A 289 -20.67 41.23 8.05
C PRO A 289 -20.49 40.26 6.88
N GLU A 290 -20.16 39.01 7.17
CA GLU A 290 -19.95 37.95 6.17
C GLU A 290 -21.27 37.41 5.61
N ALA A 291 -22.41 37.69 6.26
CA ALA A 291 -23.71 37.21 5.84
C ALA A 291 -24.14 37.82 4.50
N THR A 292 -24.42 36.93 3.55
CA THR A 292 -24.85 37.23 2.19
C THR A 292 -26.28 37.75 2.14
N GLN A 293 -26.67 38.36 1.01
CA GLN A 293 -28.04 38.84 0.84
C GLN A 293 -29.03 37.67 0.76
N GLU A 294 -28.61 36.57 0.18
CA GLU A 294 -29.35 35.34 0.01
C GLU A 294 -29.71 34.73 1.38
N GLU A 295 -28.74 34.66 2.29
CA GLU A 295 -28.95 34.16 3.66
C GLU A 295 -29.93 35.02 4.47
N VAL A 296 -29.82 36.35 4.35
CA VAL A 296 -30.77 37.28 5.00
C VAL A 296 -32.16 37.16 4.38
N PHE A 297 -32.23 37.01 3.05
CA PHE A 297 -33.49 36.90 2.32
C PHE A 297 -34.22 35.61 2.64
N GLU A 298 -33.55 34.47 2.80
CA GLU A 298 -34.19 33.19 3.16
C GLU A 298 -35.03 33.30 4.44
N ASP A 299 -34.55 34.03 5.45
CA ASP A 299 -35.28 34.25 6.71
C ASP A 299 -36.46 35.24 6.58
N CYS A 300 -36.45 36.08 5.53
CA CYS A 300 -37.49 37.06 5.22
C CYS A 300 -38.47 36.58 4.13
N ARG A 301 -38.10 35.55 3.34
CA ARG A 301 -38.76 35.14 2.09
C ARG A 301 -40.26 34.91 2.24
N ARG A 302 -40.69 34.36 3.38
CA ARG A 302 -42.10 34.05 3.65
C ARG A 302 -42.97 35.29 3.88
N LEU A 303 -42.39 36.39 4.35
CA LEU A 303 -43.11 37.66 4.54
C LEU A 303 -43.43 38.33 3.20
N VAL A 304 -42.63 38.06 2.16
CA VAL A 304 -42.82 38.63 0.81
C VAL A 304 -43.89 37.87 0.01
N GLN A 305 -44.16 36.62 0.39
CA GLN A 305 -45.16 35.75 -0.26
C GLN A 305 -46.53 35.72 0.46
N SER A 306 -46.67 36.42 1.59
CA SER A 306 -47.92 36.53 2.37
C SER A 306 -48.71 37.75 1.95
#